data_AF-A0A7X6Q267-F1
#
_entry.id   AF-A0A7X6Q267-F1
#
_cell.length_a   1.000
_cell.length_b   1.000
_cell.length_c   1.000
_cell.angle_alpha   90.00
_cell.angle_beta   90.00
_cell.angle_gamma   90.00
#
_symmetry.space_group_name_H-M   'P 1'
#
loop_
_entity.id
_entity.type
_entity.pdbx_description
1 polymer ?
#
loop_
_entity_poly.entity_id
_entity_poly.type
_entity_poly.pdbx_seq_one_letter_code
_entity_poly.pdbx_strand_id
1 'polypeptide(L)'
;MAIYFIIVFITHILQSITGFGSTTIGVPFLSLALGTEQAVLLLATASAILSLFVLGGHYKKVNWRQLLLILASILPLMPLGFFLYARLRHIE
;
A
#
# COMPACT_ATOMS: atom_id res chain seq x y z
N MET A 1 -17.63 -12.75 1.59
CA MET A 1 -17.11 -12.20 2.87
C MET A 1 -15.93 -13.01 3.40
N ALA A 2 -16.05 -14.32 3.68
CA ALA A 2 -14.90 -15.12 4.16
C ALA A 2 -13.68 -15.14 3.19
N ILE A 3 -13.93 -15.24 1.89
CA ILE A 3 -12.88 -15.24 0.84
C ILE A 3 -12.07 -13.94 0.87
N TYR A 4 -12.71 -12.80 1.15
CA TYR A 4 -12.03 -11.50 1.25
C TYR A 4 -11.00 -11.51 2.39
N PHE A 5 -11.39 -11.95 3.58
CA PHE A 5 -10.48 -12.02 4.73
C PHE A 5 -9.32 -12.98 4.48
N ILE A 6 -9.56 -14.10 3.79
CA ILE A 6 -8.51 -15.05 3.42
C ILE A 6 -7.50 -14.41 2.46
N ILE A 7 -7.97 -13.73 1.40
CA ILE A 7 -7.07 -13.08 0.43
C ILE A 7 -6.28 -11.95 1.09
N VAL A 8 -6.93 -11.12 1.91
CA VAL A 8 -6.27 -10.04 2.67
C VAL A 8 -5.22 -10.63 3.61
N PHE A 9 -5.53 -11.70 4.32
CA PHE A 9 -4.61 -12.37 5.24
C PHE A 9 -3.37 -12.93 4.51
N ILE A 10 -3.57 -13.65 3.41
CA ILE A 10 -2.47 -14.19 2.59
C ILE A 10 -1.61 -13.06 2.02
N THR A 11 -2.23 -11.98 1.55
CA THR A 11 -1.52 -10.81 1.02
C THR A 11 -0.64 -10.16 2.08
N HIS A 12 -1.12 -10.04 3.33
CA HIS A 12 -0.32 -9.48 4.42
C HIS A 12 0.80 -10.41 4.89
N ILE A 13 0.61 -11.74 4.83
CA ILE A 13 1.69 -12.71 5.05
C ILE A 13 2.78 -12.52 3.98
N LEU A 14 2.38 -12.47 2.71
CA LEU A 14 3.30 -12.25 1.59
C LEU A 14 4.04 -10.92 1.72
N GLN A 15 3.35 -9.84 2.12
CA GLN A 15 3.98 -8.56 2.46
C GLN A 15 5.03 -8.73 3.56
N SER A 16 4.72 -9.46 4.64
CA SER A 16 5.65 -9.64 5.75
C SER A 16 6.90 -10.43 5.36
N ILE A 17 6.80 -11.35 4.40
CA ILE A 17 7.92 -12.16 3.92
C ILE A 17 8.74 -11.41 2.87
N THR A 18 8.07 -10.78 1.92
CA THR A 18 8.72 -10.16 0.74
C THR A 18 9.16 -8.72 0.99
N GLY A 19 8.57 -8.04 1.97
CA GLY A 19 8.78 -6.61 2.21
C GLY A 19 8.14 -5.69 1.15
N PHE A 20 7.45 -6.24 0.14
CA PHE A 20 6.72 -5.46 -0.86
C PHE A 20 5.39 -4.95 -0.30
N GLY A 21 4.96 -3.77 -0.75
CA GLY A 21 3.67 -3.20 -0.35
C GLY A 21 2.51 -4.17 -0.62
N SER A 22 1.65 -4.39 0.38
CA SER A 22 0.44 -5.23 0.30
C SER A 22 -0.45 -4.87 -0.87
N THR A 23 -0.52 -3.59 -1.23
CA THR A 23 -1.36 -3.12 -2.34
C THR A 23 -0.86 -3.67 -3.69
N THR A 24 0.46 -3.72 -3.92
CA THR A 24 1.05 -4.23 -5.16
C THR A 24 0.72 -5.71 -5.38
N ILE A 25 0.73 -6.50 -4.30
CA ILE A 25 0.43 -7.93 -4.37
C ILE A 25 -1.08 -8.16 -4.35
N GLY A 26 -1.82 -7.48 -3.47
CA GLY A 26 -3.22 -7.77 -3.19
C GLY A 26 -4.22 -7.21 -4.19
N VAL A 27 -3.95 -6.05 -4.79
CA VAL A 27 -4.87 -5.41 -5.72
C VAL A 27 -5.24 -6.30 -6.90
N PRO A 28 -4.31 -6.99 -7.61
CA PRO A 28 -4.71 -7.88 -8.71
C PRO A 28 -5.63 -9.01 -8.25
N PHE A 29 -5.39 -9.62 -7.08
CA PHE A 29 -6.23 -10.71 -6.58
C PHE A 29 -7.60 -10.23 -6.10
N LEU A 30 -7.66 -9.10 -5.39
CA LEU A 30 -8.92 -8.57 -4.86
C LEU A 30 -9.77 -7.87 -5.93
N SER A 31 -9.14 -7.26 -6.94
CA SER A 31 -9.87 -6.62 -8.04
C SER A 31 -10.64 -7.63 -8.87
N LEU A 32 -10.11 -8.85 -9.05
CA LEU A 32 -10.81 -9.94 -9.73
C LEU A 32 -12.08 -10.39 -8.99
N ALA A 33 -12.15 -10.19 -7.67
CA ALA A 33 -13.26 -10.66 -6.85
C ALA A 33 -14.31 -9.56 -6.54
N LEU A 34 -13.89 -8.30 -6.39
CA LEU A 34 -14.74 -7.21 -5.88
C LEU A 34 -14.80 -5.98 -6.81
N GLY A 35 -14.05 -5.99 -7.91
CA GLY A 35 -13.84 -4.81 -8.74
C GLY A 35 -12.69 -3.94 -8.22
N THR A 36 -12.01 -3.26 -9.14
CA THR A 36 -10.73 -2.60 -8.90
C THR A 36 -10.82 -1.47 -7.87
N GLU A 37 -11.87 -0.66 -7.94
CA GLU A 37 -12.00 0.53 -7.08
C GLU A 37 -12.21 0.15 -5.61
N GLN A 38 -13.10 -0.82 -5.35
CA GLN A 38 -13.36 -1.31 -4.00
C GLN A 38 -12.14 -2.05 -3.43
N ALA A 39 -11.45 -2.85 -4.25
CA ALA A 39 -10.26 -3.58 -3.84
C ALA A 39 -9.12 -2.65 -3.40
N VAL A 40 -8.85 -1.60 -4.17
CA VAL A 40 -7.80 -0.62 -3.84
C VAL A 40 -8.12 0.11 -2.54
N LEU A 41 -9.36 0.59 -2.38
CA LEU A 41 -9.76 1.32 -1.19
C LEU A 41 -9.65 0.45 0.08
N LEU A 42 -10.15 -0.78 0.02
CA LEU A 42 -10.12 -1.71 1.15
C LEU A 42 -8.68 -2.11 1.54
N LEU A 43 -7.84 -2.42 0.55
CA LEU A 43 -6.45 -2.77 0.82
C LEU A 43 -5.64 -1.60 1.35
N ALA A 44 -5.80 -0.41 0.78
CA ALA A 44 -5.06 0.77 1.21
C ALA A 44 -5.39 1.14 2.66
N THR A 45 -6.68 1.10 3.02
CA THR A 45 -7.13 1.39 4.39
C THR A 45 -6.67 0.33 5.38
N ALA A 46 -6.84 -0.97 5.07
CA ALA A 46 -6.35 -2.06 5.92
C ALA A 46 -4.83 -2.01 6.11
N SER A 47 -4.09 -1.75 5.03
CA SER A 47 -2.64 -1.65 5.06
C SER A 47 -2.17 -0.46 5.88
N ALA A 48 -2.82 0.70 5.75
CA ALA A 48 -2.49 1.87 6.55
C ALA A 48 -2.69 1.61 8.05
N ILE A 49 -3.82 0.98 8.44
CA ILE A 49 -4.09 0.62 9.83
C ILE A 49 -3.05 -0.36 10.37
N LEU A 50 -2.70 -1.40 9.59
CA LEU A 50 -1.69 -2.37 9.99
C LEU A 50 -0.29 -1.76 10.08
N SER A 51 0.07 -0.87 9.14
CA SER A 51 1.34 -0.13 9.21
C SER A 51 1.42 0.75 10.44
N LEU A 52 0.33 1.42 10.83
CA LEU A 52 0.27 2.19 12.08
C LEU A 52 0.40 1.29 13.32
N PHE A 53 -0.25 0.13 13.30
CA PHE A 53 -0.15 -0.85 14.39
C PHE A 53 1.29 -1.38 14.55
N VAL A 54 1.95 -1.75 13.44
CA VAL A 54 3.34 -2.19 13.43
C VAL A 54 4.28 -1.08 13.89
N LEU A 55 4.05 0.16 13.46
CA LEU A 55 4.81 1.33 13.92
C LEU A 55 4.67 1.50 15.44
N GLY A 56 3.46 1.37 15.99
CA GLY A 56 3.20 1.42 17.43
C GLY A 56 3.85 0.28 18.22
N GLY A 57 3.88 -0.94 17.69
CA GLY A 57 4.50 -2.10 18.33
C GLY A 57 6.04 -2.08 18.30
N HIS A 58 6.63 -1.49 17.26
CA HIS A 58 8.07 -1.52 17.02
C HIS A 58 8.75 -0.14 16.99
N TYR A 59 8.10 0.93 17.48
CA TYR A 59 8.60 2.31 17.39
C TYR A 59 10.04 2.50 17.88
N LYS A 60 10.50 1.73 18.89
CA LYS A 60 11.89 1.79 19.38
C LYS A 60 12.92 1.14 18.45
N LYS A 61 12.52 0.18 17.62
CA LYS A 61 13.39 -0.50 16.64
C LYS A 61 13.41 0.21 15.29
N VAL A 62 12.53 1.19 15.08
CA VAL A 62 12.43 1.93 13.82
C VAL A 62 13.57 2.94 13.72
N ASN A 63 14.31 2.89 12.62
CA ASN A 63 15.32 3.90 12.32
C ASN A 63 14.64 5.14 11.72
N TRP A 64 14.32 6.09 12.60
CA TRP A 64 13.63 7.34 12.24
C TRP A 64 14.37 8.15 11.15
N ARG A 65 15.70 8.07 11.08
CA ARG A 65 16.47 8.75 10.01
C ARG A 65 16.18 8.15 8.64
N GLN A 66 16.16 6.82 8.55
CA GLN A 66 15.83 6.13 7.29
C GLN A 66 14.37 6.34 6.93
N LEU A 67 13.46 6.27 7.90
CA LEU A 67 12.03 6.52 7.67
C LEU A 67 11.80 7.93 7.11
N LEU A 68 12.46 8.95 7.68
CA LEU A 68 12.35 10.33 7.20
C LEU A 68 12.94 10.52 5.80
N LEU A 69 14.08 9.88 5.48
CA LEU A 69 14.65 9.92 4.12
C LEU A 69 13.70 9.31 3.09
N ILE A 70 13.09 8.16 3.42
CA ILE A 70 12.10 7.50 2.55
C ILE A 70 10.88 8.40 2.37
N LEU A 71 10.32 8.94 3.47
CA LEU A 71 9.18 9.85 3.43
C LEU A 71 9.48 11.11 2.62
N ALA A 72 10.62 11.75 2.86
CA ALA A 72 11.05 12.95 2.14
C ALA A 72 11.25 12.71 0.64
N SER A 73 11.59 11.48 0.25
CA SER A 73 11.72 11.12 -1.17
C SER A 73 10.35 10.83 -1.79
N ILE A 74 9.48 10.08 -1.09
CA ILE A 74 8.17 9.64 -1.61
C ILE A 74 7.14 10.77 -1.64
N LEU A 75 7.05 11.60 -0.60
CA LEU A 75 6.07 12.68 -0.48
C LEU A 75 6.07 13.66 -1.66
N PRO A 76 7.21 14.11 -2.20
CA PRO A 76 7.24 14.96 -3.39
C PRO A 76 7.19 14.16 -4.70
N LEU A 77 7.78 12.97 -4.76
CA LEU A 77 7.75 12.15 -5.98
C LEU A 77 6.33 11.70 -6.34
N MET A 78 5.49 11.32 -5.38
CA MET A 78 4.15 10.84 -5.66
C MET A 78 3.27 11.90 -6.33
N PRO A 79 3.07 13.11 -5.77
CA PRO A 79 2.27 14.17 -6.41
C PRO A 79 2.85 14.58 -7.76
N LEU A 80 4.18 14.64 -7.88
CA LEU A 80 4.85 15.03 -9.11
C LEU A 80 4.66 13.95 -10.19
N GLY A 81 4.71 12.67 -9.81
CA GLY A 81 4.36 11.55 -10.67
C GLY A 81 2.89 11.56 -11.10
N PHE A 82 1.96 11.82 -10.18
CA PHE A 82 0.54 11.98 -10.50
C PHE A 82 0.29 13.16 -11.43
N PHE A 83 0.98 14.29 -11.24
CA PHE A 83 0.86 15.47 -12.10
C PHE A 83 1.40 15.21 -13.51
N LEU A 84 2.57 14.56 -13.62
CA LEU A 84 3.13 14.12 -14.90
C LEU A 84 2.19 13.13 -15.61
N TYR A 85 1.65 12.17 -14.88
CA TYR A 85 0.69 11.20 -15.42
C TYR A 85 -0.60 11.88 -15.88
N ALA A 86 -1.14 12.83 -15.09
CA ALA A 86 -2.31 13.60 -15.46
C ALA A 86 -2.09 14.42 -16.74
N ARG A 87 -0.87 14.97 -16.92
CA ARG A 87 -0.49 15.65 -18.16
C ARG A 87 -0.41 14.70 -19.35
N LEU A 88 0.14 13.50 -19.16
CA LEU A 88 0.25 12.50 -20.23
C LEU A 88 -1.13 11.98 -20.65
N ARG A 89 -2.01 11.71 -19.68
CA ARG A 89 -3.38 11.24 -19.91
C ARG A 89 -4.27 12.25 -20.64
N HIS A 90 -3.95 13.54 -20.55
CA HIS A 90 -4.70 14.60 -21.25
C HIS A 90 -4.29 14.76 -22.73
N ILE A 91 -3.32 13.96 -23.20
CA ILE A 91 -2.83 13.94 -24.59
C ILE A 91 -3.45 12.78 -25.40
N GLU A 92 -4.12 11.82 -24.73
CA GLU A 92 -5.02 10.83 -25.35
C GLU A 92 -6.47 11.34 -25.38
#